data_AF-A0A8J2PYY4-F1
#
_entry.id   AF-A0A8J2PYY4-F1
#
_cell.length_a   1.000
_cell.length_b   1.000
_cell.length_c   1.000
_cell.angle_alpha   90.00
_cell.angle_beta   90.00
_cell.angle_gamma   90.00
#
_symmetry.space_group_name_H-M   'P 1'
#
loop_
_entity.id
_entity.type
_entity.pdbx_description
1 polymer ?
#
loop_
_entity_poly.entity_id
_entity_poly.type
_entity_poly.pdbx_seq_one_letter_code
_entity_poly.pdbx_strand_id
1 'polypeptide(L)'
;MASKSPPVPTVLENLMTDEVMKRRLLIDGDGGGDDRRIVLLTKTFLSFCSEEPGEEMKNSQKKLVSQINQIEHGHFKTRFATRANQEVKEMYVELDTQVKEEIEKSREEIENSKKLLELAKEHRKHQQEYNALAQLIRTQPDRKETEIKRQKLESELAELKAKQKSQNGQLDHRKRSMHVLMSAISRLQGLINEEEEESRMQEEAEKQAEEEKLQKQLEAASTPSKPVPMEIDDKSRTPLPSSNPGSPLEQITPDGPAISEPHPAGVVSSVPVSPVDPGKEKYEDLSESE
;
A
#
# COMPACT_ATOMS: atom_id res chain seq x y z
N MET A 1 31.19 -66.42 -67.88
CA MET A 1 31.71 -65.09 -68.28
C MET A 1 30.87 -64.01 -67.61
N ALA A 2 31.42 -62.82 -67.35
CA ALA A 2 30.76 -61.84 -66.48
C ALA A 2 29.62 -61.08 -67.17
N SER A 3 28.42 -61.15 -66.61
CA SER A 3 27.28 -60.31 -66.96
C SER A 3 27.44 -58.91 -66.36
N LYS A 4 28.09 -57.99 -67.08
CA LYS A 4 28.07 -56.56 -66.74
C LYS A 4 26.65 -56.02 -66.94
N SER A 5 25.91 -55.84 -65.86
CA SER A 5 24.74 -54.95 -65.85
C SER A 5 25.21 -53.52 -66.15
N PRO A 6 24.43 -52.71 -66.90
CA PRO A 6 24.71 -51.29 -67.02
C PRO A 6 24.61 -50.61 -65.65
N PRO A 7 25.36 -49.52 -65.39
CA PRO A 7 25.15 -48.71 -64.19
C PRO A 7 23.74 -48.11 -64.25
N VAL A 8 22.99 -48.22 -63.16
CA VAL A 8 21.69 -47.56 -63.02
C VAL A 8 21.95 -46.07 -62.77
N PRO A 9 21.36 -45.15 -63.57
CA PRO A 9 21.50 -43.71 -63.33
C PRO A 9 21.07 -43.36 -61.90
N THR A 10 21.90 -42.57 -61.21
CA THR A 10 21.63 -42.28 -59.80
C THR A 10 20.45 -41.29 -59.70
N VAL A 11 19.61 -41.38 -58.66
CA VAL A 11 18.43 -40.48 -58.52
C VAL A 11 18.83 -38.99 -58.59
N LEU A 12 20.03 -38.65 -58.12
CA LEU A 12 20.60 -37.30 -58.17
C LEU A 12 20.98 -36.85 -59.61
N GLU A 13 21.39 -37.80 -60.46
CA GLU A 13 21.67 -37.58 -61.88
C GLU A 13 20.36 -37.29 -62.64
N ASN A 14 19.32 -38.10 -62.38
CA ASN A 14 17.97 -37.85 -62.91
C ASN A 14 17.45 -36.47 -62.49
N LEU A 15 17.58 -36.10 -61.21
CA LEU A 15 17.19 -34.78 -60.70
C LEU A 15 17.96 -33.63 -61.40
N MET A 16 19.27 -33.77 -61.60
CA MET A 16 20.06 -32.79 -62.37
C MET A 16 19.58 -32.68 -63.82
N THR A 17 19.28 -33.80 -64.50
CA THR A 17 18.71 -33.74 -65.86
C THR A 17 17.32 -33.12 -65.88
N ASP A 18 16.50 -33.33 -64.86
CA ASP A 18 15.16 -32.77 -64.72
C ASP A 18 15.21 -31.25 -64.52
N GLU A 19 16.15 -30.75 -63.70
CA GLU A 19 16.37 -29.30 -63.55
C GLU A 19 16.94 -28.67 -64.82
N VAL A 20 17.87 -29.34 -65.52
CA VAL A 20 18.42 -28.85 -66.79
C VAL A 20 17.34 -28.81 -67.86
N MET A 21 16.47 -29.82 -67.94
CA MET A 21 15.33 -29.86 -68.85
C MET A 21 14.31 -28.76 -68.52
N LYS A 22 13.97 -28.57 -67.24
CA LYS A 22 13.08 -27.48 -66.79
C LYS A 22 13.67 -26.11 -67.10
N ARG A 23 14.95 -25.85 -66.78
CA ARG A 23 15.63 -24.58 -67.11
C ARG A 23 15.63 -24.32 -68.61
N ARG A 24 15.92 -25.34 -69.44
CA ARG A 24 15.90 -25.20 -70.90
C ARG A 24 14.50 -24.90 -71.43
N LEU A 25 13.48 -25.59 -70.93
CA LEU A 25 12.07 -25.36 -71.32
C LEU A 25 11.58 -23.96 -70.90
N LEU A 26 12.03 -23.46 -69.73
CA LEU A 26 11.68 -22.12 -69.23
C LEU A 26 12.37 -20.98 -70.00
N ILE A 27 13.54 -21.23 -70.58
CA ILE A 27 14.30 -20.26 -71.40
C ILE A 27 13.82 -20.27 -72.86
N ASP A 28 13.71 -21.46 -73.47
CA ASP A 28 13.40 -21.60 -74.90
C ASP A 28 11.88 -21.55 -75.18
N GLY A 29 11.03 -21.91 -74.21
CA GLY A 29 9.56 -22.05 -74.33
C GLY A 29 9.10 -23.26 -75.14
N ASP A 30 9.71 -23.48 -76.30
CA ASP A 30 9.48 -24.58 -77.25
C ASP A 30 10.85 -25.09 -77.75
N GLY A 31 11.58 -25.73 -76.82
CA GLY A 31 13.01 -26.09 -76.88
C GLY A 31 13.59 -26.46 -78.24
N GLY A 32 14.17 -25.48 -78.96
CA GLY A 32 14.91 -25.71 -80.20
C GLY A 32 14.68 -24.71 -81.34
N GLY A 33 13.84 -23.68 -81.16
CA GLY A 33 13.54 -22.70 -82.21
C GLY A 33 14.77 -21.98 -82.80
N ASP A 34 15.53 -21.25 -81.98
CA ASP A 34 16.59 -20.36 -82.48
C ASP A 34 17.90 -21.08 -82.84
N ASP A 35 18.30 -22.12 -82.11
CA ASP A 35 19.42 -22.99 -82.51
C ASP A 35 19.19 -23.62 -83.88
N ARG A 36 17.97 -24.14 -84.13
CA ARG A 36 17.57 -24.68 -85.44
C ARG A 36 17.55 -23.59 -86.54
N ARG A 37 17.16 -22.36 -86.22
CA ARG A 37 17.22 -21.21 -87.16
C ARG A 37 18.67 -20.85 -87.50
N ILE A 38 19.59 -20.83 -86.52
CA ILE A 38 21.02 -20.55 -86.72
C ILE A 38 21.69 -21.66 -87.55
N VAL A 39 21.40 -22.93 -87.25
CA VAL A 39 21.88 -24.06 -88.06
C VAL A 39 21.33 -24.01 -89.50
N LEU A 40 20.08 -23.59 -89.69
CA LEU A 40 19.49 -23.39 -91.01
C LEU A 40 20.10 -22.19 -91.76
N LEU A 41 20.37 -21.08 -91.06
CA LEU A 41 21.09 -19.92 -91.61
C LEU A 41 22.47 -20.34 -92.10
N THR A 42 23.23 -21.06 -91.27
CA THR A 42 24.58 -21.54 -91.62
C THR A 42 24.56 -22.44 -92.86
N LYS A 43 23.57 -23.35 -92.96
CA LYS A 43 23.39 -24.20 -94.16
C LYS A 43 22.99 -23.40 -95.41
N THR A 44 22.10 -22.41 -95.26
CA THR A 44 21.67 -21.55 -96.37
C THR A 44 22.81 -20.65 -96.85
N PHE A 45 23.65 -20.17 -95.93
CA PHE A 45 24.87 -19.40 -96.25
C PHE A 45 25.91 -20.24 -97.00
N LEU A 46 26.18 -21.48 -96.54
CA LEU A 46 27.13 -22.37 -97.22
C LEU A 46 26.65 -22.80 -98.62
N SER A 47 25.34 -22.98 -98.81
CA SER A 47 24.73 -23.17 -100.13
C SER A 47 24.97 -21.94 -101.02
N PHE A 48 24.60 -20.75 -100.53
CA PHE A 48 24.77 -19.47 -101.23
C PHE A 48 26.23 -19.19 -101.64
N CYS A 49 27.22 -19.53 -100.78
CA CYS A 49 28.64 -19.43 -101.14
C CYS A 49 29.13 -20.45 -102.18
N SER A 50 28.30 -21.43 -102.56
CA SER A 50 28.60 -22.50 -103.52
C SER A 50 27.75 -22.43 -104.80
N GLU A 51 26.88 -21.42 -104.92
CA GLU A 51 25.96 -21.23 -106.05
C GLU A 51 26.60 -20.34 -107.14
N GLU A 52 26.39 -20.68 -108.41
CA GLU A 52 26.83 -19.86 -109.56
C GLU A 52 25.95 -18.59 -109.71
N PRO A 53 26.47 -17.49 -110.31
CA PRO A 53 25.76 -16.22 -110.36
C PRO A 53 24.56 -16.24 -111.31
N GLY A 54 23.37 -16.55 -110.77
CA GLY A 54 22.09 -16.61 -111.49
C GLY A 54 20.88 -16.22 -110.63
N GLU A 55 19.67 -16.61 -111.07
CA GLU A 55 18.43 -16.36 -110.31
C GLU A 55 18.33 -17.21 -109.02
N GLU A 56 18.96 -18.38 -108.99
CA GLU A 56 18.99 -19.24 -107.81
C GLU A 56 19.74 -18.55 -106.64
N MET A 57 20.95 -18.06 -106.92
CA MET A 57 21.75 -17.20 -106.03
C MET A 57 20.94 -16.02 -105.46
N LYS A 58 20.20 -15.29 -106.31
CA LYS A 58 19.33 -14.17 -105.86
C LYS A 58 18.21 -14.63 -104.95
N ASN A 59 17.68 -15.84 -105.14
CA ASN A 59 16.63 -16.40 -104.30
C ASN A 59 17.19 -16.96 -102.98
N SER A 60 18.40 -17.51 -102.98
CA SER A 60 19.13 -17.87 -101.76
C SER A 60 19.53 -16.63 -100.95
N GLN A 61 19.91 -15.52 -101.59
CA GLN A 61 20.12 -14.23 -100.93
C GLN A 61 18.87 -13.74 -100.19
N LYS A 62 17.69 -13.80 -100.84
CA LYS A 62 16.41 -13.41 -100.22
C LYS A 62 16.06 -14.31 -99.02
N LYS A 63 16.31 -15.62 -99.11
CA LYS A 63 16.13 -16.58 -98.00
C LYS A 63 17.06 -16.21 -96.82
N LEU A 64 18.33 -15.93 -97.10
CA LEU A 64 19.33 -15.56 -96.10
C LEU A 64 18.92 -14.30 -95.33
N VAL A 65 18.54 -13.23 -96.02
CA VAL A 65 18.03 -11.99 -95.40
C VAL A 65 16.77 -12.24 -94.58
N SER A 66 15.84 -13.05 -95.08
CA SER A 66 14.62 -13.41 -94.33
C SER A 66 14.92 -14.19 -93.03
N GLN A 67 15.92 -15.07 -93.06
CA GLN A 67 16.37 -15.84 -91.88
C GLN A 67 17.09 -14.94 -90.86
N ILE A 68 17.94 -14.01 -91.31
CA ILE A 68 18.60 -13.02 -90.44
C ILE A 68 17.53 -12.20 -89.70
N ASN A 69 16.57 -11.61 -90.43
CA ASN A 69 15.50 -10.80 -89.83
C ASN A 69 14.68 -11.57 -88.78
N GLN A 70 14.46 -12.87 -88.97
CA GLN A 70 13.77 -13.74 -88.00
C GLN A 70 14.60 -13.97 -86.73
N ILE A 71 15.91 -14.17 -86.86
CA ILE A 71 16.84 -14.37 -85.74
C ILE A 71 17.03 -13.06 -84.96
N GLU A 72 17.16 -11.92 -85.65
CA GLU A 72 17.22 -10.59 -85.02
C GLU A 72 15.95 -10.27 -84.21
N HIS A 73 14.77 -10.59 -84.76
CA HIS A 73 13.50 -10.44 -84.05
C HIS A 73 13.42 -11.36 -82.81
N GLY A 74 13.85 -12.62 -82.94
CA GLY A 74 13.93 -13.56 -81.81
C GLY A 74 14.85 -13.04 -80.70
N HIS A 75 16.07 -12.61 -81.05
CA HIS A 75 17.02 -12.01 -80.13
C HIS A 75 16.45 -10.76 -79.44
N PHE A 76 15.81 -9.83 -80.18
CA PHE A 76 15.18 -8.65 -79.59
C PHE A 76 14.07 -9.02 -78.59
N LYS A 77 13.19 -9.98 -78.96
CA LYS A 77 12.13 -10.49 -78.08
C LYS A 77 12.71 -11.06 -76.78
N THR A 78 13.72 -11.92 -76.88
CA THR A 78 14.37 -12.53 -75.70
C THR A 78 15.08 -11.49 -74.84
N ARG A 79 15.73 -10.49 -75.44
CA ARG A 79 16.39 -9.39 -74.70
C ARG A 79 15.38 -8.48 -73.99
N PHE A 80 14.23 -8.22 -74.60
CA PHE A 80 13.12 -7.49 -73.98
C PHE A 80 12.51 -8.29 -72.82
N ALA A 81 12.21 -9.57 -73.02
CA ALA A 81 11.68 -10.44 -71.96
C ALA A 81 12.65 -10.57 -70.77
N THR A 82 13.96 -10.70 -71.03
CA THR A 82 14.99 -10.74 -69.98
C THR A 82 15.01 -9.45 -69.16
N ARG A 83 14.88 -8.28 -69.81
CA ARG A 83 14.79 -6.99 -69.13
C ARG A 83 13.52 -6.89 -68.27
N ALA A 84 12.36 -7.18 -68.84
CA ALA A 84 11.08 -7.13 -68.12
C ALA A 84 11.07 -8.09 -66.91
N ASN A 85 11.64 -9.28 -67.05
CA ASN A 85 11.78 -10.24 -65.95
C ASN A 85 12.72 -9.75 -64.84
N GLN A 86 13.74 -8.96 -65.17
CA GLN A 86 14.63 -8.34 -64.16
C GLN A 86 13.91 -7.20 -63.42
N GLU A 87 13.21 -6.31 -64.14
CA GLU A 87 12.41 -5.24 -63.55
C GLU A 87 11.29 -5.80 -62.63
N VAL A 88 10.60 -6.86 -63.06
CA VAL A 88 9.61 -7.59 -62.25
C VAL A 88 10.24 -8.29 -61.03
N LYS A 89 11.46 -8.83 -61.16
CA LYS A 89 12.19 -9.44 -60.04
C LYS A 89 12.60 -8.41 -58.99
N GLU A 90 13.00 -7.22 -59.41
CA GLU A 90 13.34 -6.11 -58.51
C GLU A 90 12.09 -5.66 -57.72
N MET A 91 10.96 -5.46 -58.40
CA MET A 91 9.65 -5.21 -57.76
C MET A 91 9.24 -6.30 -56.76
N TYR A 92 9.50 -7.59 -57.05
CA TYR A 92 9.20 -8.66 -56.08
C TYR A 92 10.11 -8.65 -54.85
N VAL A 93 11.36 -8.17 -54.97
CA VAL A 93 12.25 -7.98 -53.81
C VAL A 93 11.79 -6.80 -52.96
N GLU A 94 11.40 -5.70 -53.57
CA GLU A 94 10.82 -4.54 -52.87
C GLU A 94 9.55 -4.92 -52.09
N LEU A 95 8.65 -5.68 -52.72
CA LEU A 95 7.43 -6.18 -52.07
C LEU A 95 7.73 -7.16 -50.92
N ASP A 96 8.71 -8.05 -51.09
CA ASP A 96 9.18 -8.97 -50.02
C ASP A 96 9.80 -8.21 -48.84
N THR A 97 10.47 -7.08 -49.07
CA THR A 97 10.92 -6.19 -47.98
C THR A 97 9.76 -5.46 -47.28
N GLN A 98 8.81 -4.89 -48.03
CA GLN A 98 7.64 -4.20 -47.47
C GLN A 98 6.79 -5.13 -46.60
N VAL A 99 6.52 -6.36 -47.07
CA VAL A 99 5.76 -7.36 -46.30
C VAL A 99 6.49 -7.76 -45.02
N LYS A 100 7.83 -7.75 -44.98
CA LYS A 100 8.60 -8.00 -43.75
C LYS A 100 8.50 -6.84 -42.76
N GLU A 101 8.62 -5.60 -43.23
CA GLU A 101 8.45 -4.41 -42.41
C GLU A 101 7.03 -4.34 -41.81
N GLU A 102 5.99 -4.64 -42.59
CA GLU A 102 4.61 -4.74 -42.09
C GLU A 102 4.42 -5.86 -41.05
N ILE A 103 5.06 -7.03 -41.25
CA ILE A 103 5.04 -8.13 -40.27
C ILE A 103 5.76 -7.74 -38.97
N GLU A 104 6.88 -7.02 -39.04
CA GLU A 104 7.62 -6.56 -37.86
C GLU A 104 6.85 -5.47 -37.09
N LYS A 105 6.29 -4.48 -37.79
CA LYS A 105 5.36 -3.50 -37.22
C LYS A 105 4.16 -4.16 -36.55
N SER A 106 3.53 -5.14 -37.22
CA SER A 106 2.40 -5.90 -36.66
C SER A 106 2.78 -6.67 -35.39
N ARG A 107 4.01 -7.20 -35.30
CA ARG A 107 4.52 -7.86 -34.08
C ARG A 107 4.72 -6.87 -32.94
N GLU A 108 5.22 -5.68 -33.22
CA GLU A 108 5.37 -4.61 -32.22
C GLU A 108 4.00 -4.14 -31.70
N GLU A 109 3.03 -3.91 -32.59
CA GLU A 109 1.65 -3.56 -32.23
C GLU A 109 1.00 -4.64 -31.34
N ILE A 110 1.24 -5.93 -31.64
CA ILE A 110 0.80 -7.06 -30.80
C ILE A 110 1.51 -7.07 -29.44
N GLU A 111 2.81 -6.76 -29.36
CA GLU A 111 3.53 -6.71 -28.09
C GLU A 111 3.07 -5.54 -27.20
N ASN A 112 2.89 -4.37 -27.80
CA ASN A 112 2.37 -3.19 -27.10
C ASN A 112 0.91 -3.40 -26.65
N SER A 113 0.09 -4.07 -27.47
CA SER A 113 -1.27 -4.49 -27.09
C SER A 113 -1.28 -5.48 -25.90
N LYS A 114 -0.29 -6.38 -25.79
CA LYS A 114 -0.15 -7.27 -24.61
C LYS A 114 0.19 -6.48 -23.34
N LYS A 115 1.15 -5.55 -23.41
CA LYS A 115 1.52 -4.67 -22.28
C LYS A 115 0.33 -3.86 -21.78
N LEU A 116 -0.45 -3.28 -22.70
CA LEU A 116 -1.69 -2.55 -22.38
C LEU A 116 -2.74 -3.46 -21.74
N LEU A 117 -2.91 -4.69 -22.23
CA LEU A 117 -3.83 -5.68 -21.66
C LEU A 117 -3.40 -6.13 -20.25
N GLU A 118 -2.11 -6.16 -19.94
CA GLU A 118 -1.59 -6.46 -18.60
C GLU A 118 -1.88 -5.30 -17.63
N LEU A 119 -1.57 -4.06 -18.00
CA LEU A 119 -1.93 -2.86 -17.23
C LEU A 119 -3.44 -2.75 -17.00
N ALA A 120 -4.27 -3.09 -17.99
CA ALA A 120 -5.73 -3.11 -17.86
C ALA A 120 -6.23 -4.19 -16.87
N LYS A 121 -5.57 -5.35 -16.80
CA LYS A 121 -5.86 -6.40 -15.79
C LYS A 121 -5.47 -5.93 -14.40
N GLU A 122 -4.33 -5.28 -14.24
CA GLU A 122 -3.89 -4.71 -12.95
C GLU A 122 -4.85 -3.62 -12.46
N HIS A 123 -5.22 -2.68 -13.34
CA HIS A 123 -6.22 -1.66 -13.00
C HIS A 123 -7.56 -2.28 -12.58
N ARG A 124 -8.05 -3.31 -13.30
CA ARG A 124 -9.26 -4.05 -12.92
C ARG A 124 -9.12 -4.76 -11.57
N LYS A 125 -7.96 -5.34 -11.26
CA LYS A 125 -7.67 -5.97 -9.96
C LYS A 125 -7.71 -4.93 -8.83
N HIS A 126 -7.00 -3.81 -8.99
CA HIS A 126 -7.04 -2.71 -8.02
C HIS A 126 -8.45 -2.15 -7.84
N GLN A 127 -9.22 -1.99 -8.92
CA GLN A 127 -10.63 -1.56 -8.84
C GLN A 127 -11.51 -2.56 -8.06
N GLN A 128 -11.27 -3.88 -8.19
CA GLN A 128 -11.95 -4.89 -7.40
C GLN A 128 -11.56 -4.85 -5.92
N GLU A 129 -10.27 -4.65 -5.62
CA GLU A 129 -9.75 -4.50 -4.25
C GLU A 129 -10.30 -3.22 -3.58
N TYR A 130 -10.29 -2.09 -4.27
CA TYR A 130 -10.91 -0.85 -3.79
C TYR A 130 -12.43 -0.98 -3.58
N ASN A 131 -13.14 -1.69 -4.47
CA ASN A 131 -14.58 -1.94 -4.30
C ASN A 131 -14.86 -2.84 -3.09
N ALA A 132 -14.05 -3.87 -2.84
CA ALA A 132 -14.18 -4.73 -1.66
C ALA A 132 -13.89 -3.95 -0.36
N LEU A 133 -12.83 -3.13 -0.34
CA LEU A 133 -12.52 -2.24 0.79
C LEU A 133 -13.63 -1.20 1.00
N ALA A 134 -14.19 -0.61 -0.07
CA ALA A 134 -15.30 0.33 0.03
C ALA A 134 -16.59 -0.32 0.54
N GLN A 135 -16.86 -1.59 0.18
CA GLN A 135 -17.96 -2.36 0.77
C GLN A 135 -17.72 -2.59 2.27
N LEU A 136 -16.52 -3.00 2.68
CA LEU A 136 -16.16 -3.18 4.08
C LEU A 136 -16.29 -1.87 4.88
N ILE A 137 -15.80 -0.75 4.35
CA ILE A 137 -15.92 0.58 4.98
C ILE A 137 -17.40 0.98 5.15
N ARG A 138 -18.27 0.67 4.17
CA ARG A 138 -19.73 0.91 4.27
C ARG A 138 -20.44 0.07 5.33
N THR A 139 -19.83 -0.99 5.86
CA THR A 139 -20.39 -1.73 7.02
C THR A 139 -20.13 -1.03 8.35
N GLN A 140 -19.19 -0.09 8.40
CA GLN A 140 -18.83 0.65 9.60
C GLN A 140 -19.72 1.91 9.74
N PRO A 141 -20.03 2.36 10.97
CA PRO A 141 -20.79 3.58 11.19
C PRO A 141 -20.01 4.81 10.70
N ASP A 142 -20.72 5.87 10.28
CA ASP A 142 -20.05 7.09 9.85
C ASP A 142 -19.18 7.71 10.97
N ARG A 143 -18.02 8.24 10.56
CA ARG A 143 -17.03 8.82 11.46
C ARG A 143 -17.54 10.08 12.15
N LYS A 144 -18.32 10.94 11.47
CA LYS A 144 -18.86 12.18 12.07
C LYS A 144 -19.96 11.85 13.06
N GLU A 145 -20.88 10.95 12.71
CA GLU A 145 -21.88 10.44 13.65
C GLU A 145 -21.27 9.83 14.90
N THR A 146 -20.24 8.98 14.73
CA THR A 146 -19.56 8.30 15.84
C THR A 146 -18.83 9.30 16.74
N GLU A 147 -18.21 10.33 16.14
CA GLU A 147 -17.56 11.43 16.87
C GLU A 147 -18.58 12.29 17.66
N ILE A 148 -19.73 12.62 17.08
CA ILE A 148 -20.81 13.33 17.81
C ILE A 148 -21.34 12.48 18.98
N LYS A 149 -21.51 11.17 18.78
CA LYS A 149 -21.92 10.23 19.83
C LYS A 149 -20.87 10.15 20.95
N ARG A 150 -19.58 10.14 20.61
CA ARG A 150 -18.44 10.21 21.56
C ARG A 150 -18.49 11.48 22.40
N GLN A 151 -18.58 12.66 21.76
CA GLN A 151 -18.62 13.95 22.44
C GLN A 151 -19.82 14.08 23.39
N LYS A 152 -21.01 13.60 22.99
CA LYS A 152 -22.20 13.58 23.84
C LYS A 152 -22.01 12.70 25.09
N LEU A 153 -21.48 11.49 24.91
CA LEU A 153 -21.17 10.60 26.03
C LEU A 153 -20.11 11.19 26.97
N GLU A 154 -19.13 11.92 26.45
CA GLU A 154 -18.11 12.60 27.27
C GLU A 154 -18.69 13.76 28.11
N SER A 155 -19.67 14.52 27.58
CA SER A 155 -20.43 15.50 28.38
C SER A 155 -21.22 14.82 29.49
N GLU A 156 -22.01 13.80 29.16
CA GLU A 156 -22.82 13.05 30.14
C GLU A 156 -21.95 12.44 31.25
N LEU A 157 -20.77 11.90 30.90
CA LEU A 157 -19.81 11.32 31.85
C LEU A 157 -19.16 12.42 32.72
N ALA A 158 -18.89 13.61 32.18
CA ALA A 158 -18.41 14.76 32.96
C ALA A 158 -19.47 15.29 33.93
N GLU A 159 -20.72 15.41 33.49
CA GLU A 159 -21.88 15.81 34.31
C GLU A 159 -22.15 14.81 35.45
N LEU A 160 -22.12 13.50 35.14
CA LEU A 160 -22.26 12.44 36.14
C LEU A 160 -21.11 12.46 37.17
N LYS A 161 -19.86 12.68 36.73
CA LYS A 161 -18.71 12.87 37.65
C LYS A 161 -18.88 14.11 38.53
N ALA A 162 -19.36 15.23 37.99
CA ALA A 162 -19.63 16.45 38.77
C ALA A 162 -20.74 16.22 39.81
N LYS A 163 -21.82 15.53 39.43
CA LYS A 163 -22.93 15.14 40.31
C LYS A 163 -22.45 14.19 41.42
N GLN A 164 -21.66 13.17 41.07
CA GLN A 164 -21.05 12.24 42.03
C GLN A 164 -20.15 12.98 43.03
N LYS A 165 -19.28 13.88 42.55
CA LYS A 165 -18.40 14.71 43.41
C LYS A 165 -19.20 15.59 44.37
N SER A 166 -20.29 16.21 43.89
CA SER A 166 -21.22 17.00 44.71
C SER A 166 -21.90 16.15 45.79
N GLN A 167 -22.42 14.97 45.42
CA GLN A 167 -23.06 14.04 46.37
C GLN A 167 -22.09 13.50 47.42
N ASN A 168 -20.86 13.13 47.04
CA ASN A 168 -19.82 12.77 48.02
C ASN A 168 -19.50 13.95 48.95
N GLY A 169 -19.36 15.17 48.43
CA GLY A 169 -19.14 16.36 49.25
C GLY A 169 -20.25 16.59 50.30
N GLN A 170 -21.51 16.36 49.93
CA GLN A 170 -22.64 16.42 50.86
C GLN A 170 -22.61 15.27 51.89
N LEU A 171 -22.30 14.04 51.46
CA LEU A 171 -22.15 12.90 52.37
C LEU A 171 -21.02 13.13 53.37
N ASP A 172 -19.87 13.64 52.94
CA ASP A 172 -18.72 13.91 53.81
C ASP A 172 -18.97 15.10 54.73
N HIS A 173 -19.74 16.11 54.31
CA HIS A 173 -20.25 17.13 55.22
C HIS A 173 -21.17 16.50 56.29
N ARG A 174 -22.13 15.65 55.91
CA ARG A 174 -23.01 14.95 56.86
C ARG A 174 -22.24 14.05 57.82
N LYS A 175 -21.21 13.32 57.35
CA LYS A 175 -20.30 12.54 58.21
C LYS A 175 -19.59 13.43 59.23
N ARG A 176 -19.05 14.59 58.82
CA ARG A 176 -18.42 15.55 59.74
C ARG A 176 -19.40 16.10 60.77
N SER A 177 -20.58 16.54 60.35
CA SER A 177 -21.62 17.03 61.26
C SER A 177 -22.10 15.95 62.25
N MET A 178 -22.24 14.71 61.79
CA MET A 178 -22.55 13.55 62.64
C MET A 178 -21.42 13.27 63.63
N HIS A 179 -20.16 13.35 63.23
CA HIS A 179 -19.00 13.17 64.12
C HIS A 179 -18.92 14.28 65.19
N VAL A 180 -19.26 15.53 64.84
CA VAL A 180 -19.38 16.63 65.81
C VAL A 180 -20.51 16.37 66.81
N LEU A 181 -21.69 15.93 66.35
CA LEU A 181 -22.81 15.57 67.22
C LEU A 181 -22.47 14.40 68.14
N MET A 182 -21.84 13.34 67.63
CA MET A 182 -21.35 12.21 68.45
C MET A 182 -20.33 12.67 69.48
N SER A 183 -19.40 13.56 69.11
CA SER A 183 -18.43 14.14 70.04
C SER A 183 -19.08 15.00 71.14
N ALA A 184 -20.17 15.71 70.82
CA ALA A 184 -20.94 16.47 71.80
C ALA A 184 -21.73 15.54 72.73
N ILE A 185 -22.36 14.49 72.20
CA ILE A 185 -23.05 13.46 72.99
C ILE A 185 -22.07 12.77 73.95
N SER A 186 -20.90 12.33 73.47
CA SER A 186 -19.89 11.70 74.33
C SER A 186 -19.34 12.62 75.42
N ARG A 187 -19.26 13.94 75.18
CA ARG A 187 -18.90 14.93 76.22
C ARG A 187 -20.02 15.14 77.24
N LEU A 188 -21.28 15.20 76.80
CA LEU A 188 -22.42 15.31 77.71
C LEU A 188 -22.59 14.04 78.54
N GLN A 189 -22.34 12.86 77.97
CA GLN A 189 -22.26 11.60 78.72
C GLN A 189 -21.08 11.60 79.71
N GLY A 190 -19.93 12.16 79.32
CA GLY A 190 -18.80 12.40 80.24
C GLY A 190 -19.22 13.27 81.43
N LEU A 191 -19.79 14.44 81.16
CA LEU A 191 -20.26 15.38 82.20
C LEU A 191 -21.36 14.79 83.10
N ILE A 192 -22.30 14.01 82.55
CA ILE A 192 -23.33 13.33 83.37
C ILE A 192 -22.69 12.27 84.27
N ASN A 193 -21.73 11.48 83.76
CA ASN A 193 -20.99 10.53 84.58
C ASN A 193 -20.13 11.24 85.64
N GLU A 194 -19.52 12.39 85.30
CA GLU A 194 -18.76 13.23 86.21
C GLU A 194 -19.66 13.85 87.30
N GLU A 195 -20.86 14.32 86.96
CA GLU A 195 -21.88 14.78 87.93
C GLU A 195 -22.41 13.63 88.81
N GLU A 196 -22.60 12.41 88.28
CA GLU A 196 -22.96 11.23 89.07
C GLU A 196 -21.85 10.83 90.05
N GLU A 197 -20.57 10.86 89.62
CA GLU A 197 -19.42 10.56 90.50
C GLU A 197 -19.14 11.69 91.50
N GLU A 198 -19.29 12.96 91.13
CA GLU A 198 -19.23 14.08 92.08
C GLU A 198 -20.37 14.02 93.11
N SER A 199 -21.58 13.63 92.70
CA SER A 199 -22.71 13.41 93.61
C SER A 199 -22.44 12.26 94.58
N ARG A 200 -21.86 11.14 94.11
CA ARG A 200 -21.40 10.03 94.99
C ARG A 200 -20.32 10.50 95.96
N MET A 201 -19.32 11.23 95.48
CA MET A 201 -18.24 11.78 96.30
C MET A 201 -18.74 12.79 97.33
N GLN A 202 -19.75 13.60 97.01
CA GLN A 202 -20.40 14.50 97.96
C GLN A 202 -21.25 13.74 98.98
N GLU A 203 -22.02 12.73 98.57
CA GLU A 203 -22.71 11.84 99.49
C GLU A 203 -21.74 11.12 100.44
N GLU A 204 -20.60 10.66 99.95
CA GLU A 204 -19.55 10.02 100.77
C GLU A 204 -18.84 11.03 101.69
N ALA A 205 -18.56 12.24 101.21
CA ALA A 205 -17.99 13.31 102.03
C ALA A 205 -18.96 13.82 103.10
N GLU A 206 -20.27 13.88 102.84
CA GLU A 206 -21.28 14.22 103.85
C GLU A 206 -21.40 13.13 104.91
N LYS A 207 -21.39 11.85 104.51
CA LYS A 207 -21.35 10.71 105.45
C LYS A 207 -20.09 10.74 106.33
N GLN A 208 -18.92 11.00 105.74
CA GLN A 208 -17.67 11.19 106.49
C GLN A 208 -17.71 12.43 107.42
N ALA A 209 -18.35 13.52 106.99
CA ALA A 209 -18.51 14.72 107.81
C ALA A 209 -19.56 14.56 108.94
N GLU A 210 -20.53 13.66 108.81
CA GLU A 210 -21.38 13.24 109.92
C GLU A 210 -20.63 12.33 110.91
N GLU A 211 -19.81 11.38 110.43
CA GLU A 211 -18.93 10.60 111.31
C GLU A 211 -17.93 11.48 112.08
N GLU A 212 -17.31 12.49 111.43
CA GLU A 212 -16.39 13.41 112.10
C GLU A 212 -17.10 14.29 113.15
N LYS A 213 -18.35 14.72 112.88
CA LYS A 213 -19.19 15.43 113.86
C LYS A 213 -19.59 14.54 115.03
N LEU A 214 -19.82 13.25 114.79
CA LEU A 214 -20.16 12.27 115.82
C LEU A 214 -18.95 11.99 116.74
N GLN A 215 -17.75 11.85 116.15
CA GLN A 215 -16.50 11.73 116.89
C GLN A 215 -16.20 12.98 117.75
N LYS A 216 -16.45 14.18 117.23
CA LYS A 216 -16.30 15.46 117.96
C LYS A 216 -17.22 15.64 119.18
N GLN A 217 -18.18 14.75 119.43
CA GLN A 217 -18.98 14.76 120.66
C GLN A 217 -18.48 13.77 121.73
N LEU A 218 -17.45 12.96 121.46
CA LEU A 218 -17.10 11.81 122.32
C LEU A 218 -15.73 11.89 123.04
N GLU A 219 -14.91 12.91 122.77
CA GLU A 219 -13.58 13.07 123.39
C GLU A 219 -13.56 14.07 124.56
N ALA A 220 -13.91 13.59 125.76
CA ALA A 220 -13.91 14.39 126.98
C ALA A 220 -13.35 13.66 128.23
N ALA A 221 -12.36 12.75 128.07
CA ALA A 221 -11.56 12.22 129.19
C ALA A 221 -10.16 11.71 128.76
N SER A 222 -9.18 11.97 129.64
CA SER A 222 -7.73 11.79 129.52
C SER A 222 -7.12 10.53 128.84
N THR A 223 -5.95 10.77 128.25
CA THR A 223 -4.82 9.83 128.02
C THR A 223 -4.13 9.42 129.36
N PRO A 224 -2.97 8.72 129.46
CA PRO A 224 -2.08 8.16 128.42
C PRO A 224 -1.50 6.75 128.69
N SER A 225 -0.73 6.21 127.72
CA SER A 225 0.57 5.57 128.00
C SER A 225 1.50 5.54 126.76
N LYS A 226 2.80 5.29 127.00
CA LYS A 226 3.94 5.25 126.05
C LYS A 226 4.76 3.95 126.31
N PRO A 227 5.88 3.60 125.62
CA PRO A 227 6.74 4.41 124.74
C PRO A 227 7.14 3.79 123.37
N VAL A 228 7.91 4.56 122.60
CA VAL A 228 8.58 4.25 121.32
C VAL A 228 10.09 4.45 121.50
N PRO A 229 10.96 3.62 120.88
CA PRO A 229 12.05 4.12 119.99
C PRO A 229 12.27 3.22 118.73
N MET A 230 13.01 3.51 117.64
CA MET A 230 13.74 4.62 116.93
C MET A 230 14.25 3.96 115.59
N GLU A 231 14.88 4.49 114.51
CA GLU A 231 15.18 5.72 113.70
C GLU A 231 15.97 5.16 112.44
N ILE A 232 16.52 5.77 111.35
CA ILE A 232 16.73 7.07 110.62
C ILE A 232 17.09 6.64 109.14
N ASP A 233 17.20 7.38 108.02
CA ASP A 233 17.47 8.78 107.63
C ASP A 233 16.36 9.37 106.70
N ASP A 234 16.69 9.85 105.49
CA ASP A 234 16.05 11.04 104.90
C ASP A 234 16.21 11.14 103.35
N LYS A 235 15.78 12.29 102.80
CA LYS A 235 16.16 12.96 101.52
C LYS A 235 15.29 12.76 100.27
N SER A 236 14.19 13.53 100.27
CA SER A 236 13.88 14.54 99.23
C SER A 236 13.42 14.03 97.83
N ARG A 237 12.83 14.83 96.91
CA ARG A 237 12.52 16.27 96.84
C ARG A 237 11.34 16.53 95.84
N THR A 238 10.74 17.72 95.86
CA THR A 238 9.71 18.22 94.90
C THR A 238 10.30 19.32 93.96
N PRO A 239 9.60 20.04 93.03
CA PRO A 239 8.18 20.01 92.57
C PRO A 239 7.95 20.16 91.01
N LEU A 240 6.67 20.41 90.64
CA LEU A 240 5.97 20.90 89.40
C LEU A 240 6.49 22.25 88.76
N PRO A 241 5.85 22.93 87.74
CA PRO A 241 4.89 22.58 86.63
C PRO A 241 5.12 23.29 85.23
N SER A 242 4.23 23.02 84.24
CA SER A 242 3.78 23.92 83.11
C SER A 242 4.77 24.19 81.93
N SER A 243 4.40 24.78 80.75
CA SER A 243 3.14 25.37 80.23
C SER A 243 2.97 25.25 78.69
N ASN A 244 1.80 25.63 78.16
CA ASN A 244 1.52 25.98 76.74
C ASN A 244 1.96 27.48 76.48
N PRO A 245 1.67 28.21 75.36
CA PRO A 245 1.04 27.90 74.06
C PRO A 245 1.72 28.52 72.80
N GLY A 246 1.06 28.49 71.62
CA GLY A 246 1.12 29.60 70.65
C GLY A 246 1.30 29.30 69.15
N SER A 247 0.33 29.74 68.33
CA SER A 247 0.47 30.03 66.87
C SER A 247 0.62 31.56 66.67
N PRO A 248 0.99 32.14 65.49
CA PRO A 248 0.08 32.18 64.31
C PRO A 248 0.69 32.39 62.88
N LEU A 249 -0.19 32.25 61.87
CA LEU A 249 -0.32 33.00 60.60
C LEU A 249 0.86 33.28 59.61
N GLU A 250 0.57 33.00 58.32
CA GLU A 250 0.88 33.83 57.11
C GLU A 250 2.35 33.99 56.65
N GLN A 251 2.70 34.33 55.38
CA GLN A 251 1.93 34.61 54.15
C GLN A 251 2.81 34.36 52.87
N ILE A 252 2.22 34.56 51.67
CA ILE A 252 2.88 34.95 50.39
C ILE A 252 3.70 33.90 49.59
N THR A 253 3.17 33.70 48.37
CA THR A 253 3.69 33.27 47.03
C THR A 253 5.18 33.38 46.66
N PRO A 254 5.63 32.92 45.46
CA PRO A 254 5.06 31.95 44.50
C PRO A 254 6.06 30.81 44.17
N ASP A 255 5.72 29.88 43.26
CA ASP A 255 6.52 29.64 42.02
C ASP A 255 6.10 28.40 41.20
N GLY A 256 5.59 28.69 40.02
CA GLY A 256 6.16 28.26 38.73
C GLY A 256 5.92 29.40 37.72
N PRO A 257 6.30 29.31 36.43
CA PRO A 257 6.99 28.21 35.73
C PRO A 257 8.19 28.69 34.85
N ALA A 258 8.86 27.76 34.15
CA ALA A 258 9.55 28.01 32.86
C ALA A 258 9.79 26.65 32.13
N ILE A 259 9.20 26.38 30.96
CA ILE A 259 9.67 26.70 29.59
C ILE A 259 10.93 25.92 29.17
N SER A 260 10.76 24.97 28.22
CA SER A 260 11.52 24.91 26.94
C SER A 260 11.10 23.72 26.05
N GLU A 261 10.27 24.04 25.05
CA GLU A 261 10.10 23.54 23.67
C GLU A 261 10.47 22.11 23.17
N PRO A 262 9.96 21.67 21.97
CA PRO A 262 10.01 20.29 21.47
C PRO A 262 10.80 20.10 20.15
N HIS A 263 10.65 18.92 19.52
CA HIS A 263 11.05 18.55 18.14
C HIS A 263 12.57 18.21 17.92
N PRO A 264 12.98 17.53 16.82
CA PRO A 264 12.25 17.32 15.56
C PRO A 264 12.29 15.91 14.89
N ALA A 265 11.60 15.86 13.74
CA ALA A 265 11.85 15.01 12.56
C ALA A 265 11.62 13.48 12.62
N GLY A 266 10.40 13.07 12.25
CA GLY A 266 10.09 11.73 11.71
C GLY A 266 9.28 11.88 10.41
N VAL A 267 9.92 11.68 9.26
CA VAL A 267 9.45 12.09 7.92
C VAL A 267 8.02 11.62 7.59
N VAL A 268 7.13 12.58 7.30
CA VAL A 268 5.86 12.32 6.59
C VAL A 268 6.00 12.87 5.18
N SER A 269 5.87 12.02 4.16
CA SER A 269 6.05 12.42 2.76
C SER A 269 4.80 13.12 2.20
N SER A 270 4.73 14.45 2.35
CA SER A 270 3.69 15.26 1.73
C SER A 270 3.99 15.48 0.23
N VAL A 271 3.40 14.65 -0.64
CA VAL A 271 3.37 14.93 -2.08
C VAL A 271 2.50 16.18 -2.32
N PRO A 272 2.97 17.20 -3.06
CA PRO A 272 2.15 18.38 -3.36
C PRO A 272 1.06 18.01 -4.37
N VAL A 273 -0.20 18.04 -3.92
CA VAL A 273 -1.36 17.99 -4.83
C VAL A 273 -1.48 19.35 -5.50
N SER A 274 -1.16 19.43 -6.79
CA SER A 274 -1.42 20.63 -7.60
C SER A 274 -2.92 20.91 -7.69
N PRO A 275 -3.35 22.19 -7.82
CA PRO A 275 -4.76 22.51 -8.01
C PRO A 275 -5.29 21.89 -9.31
N VAL A 276 -6.36 21.10 -9.20
CA VAL A 276 -7.11 20.61 -10.37
C VAL A 276 -8.01 21.76 -10.84
N ASP A 277 -7.77 22.23 -12.07
CA ASP A 277 -8.53 23.30 -12.70
C ASP A 277 -9.93 22.79 -13.11
N PRO A 278 -11.03 23.33 -12.55
CA PRO A 278 -12.38 22.79 -12.74
C PRO A 278 -12.97 23.22 -14.10
N GLY A 279 -12.32 22.84 -15.20
CA GLY A 279 -12.47 23.57 -16.46
C GLY A 279 -12.15 22.87 -17.78
N LYS A 280 -12.10 21.53 -17.88
CA LYS A 280 -12.28 20.73 -19.14
C LYS A 280 -12.26 19.21 -18.89
N GLU A 281 -13.42 18.62 -18.64
CA GLU A 281 -13.71 17.23 -19.04
C GLU A 281 -14.94 17.24 -19.95
N LYS A 282 -14.71 17.24 -21.27
CA LYS A 282 -15.72 16.81 -22.22
C LYS A 282 -15.62 15.29 -22.32
N TYR A 283 -16.58 14.58 -21.76
CA TYR A 283 -16.90 13.25 -22.25
C TYR A 283 -17.64 13.45 -23.58
N GLU A 284 -17.08 12.92 -24.66
CA GLU A 284 -17.80 12.78 -25.92
C GLU A 284 -18.45 11.39 -25.92
N ASP A 285 -19.78 11.33 -25.96
CA ASP A 285 -20.54 10.08 -25.95
C ASP A 285 -20.30 9.31 -27.25
N LEU A 286 -19.45 8.28 -27.18
CA LEU A 286 -19.32 7.26 -28.22
C LEU A 286 -20.34 6.14 -27.99
N SER A 287 -21.63 6.48 -28.13
CA SER A 287 -22.76 5.55 -27.98
C SER A 287 -23.83 5.66 -29.07
N GLU A 288 -23.43 5.97 -30.30
CA GLU A 288 -24.27 5.81 -31.50
C GLU A 288 -23.48 5.11 -32.63
N SER A 289 -23.45 3.77 -32.65
CA SER A 289 -23.15 2.95 -33.85
C SER A 289 -23.28 1.42 -33.59
N GLU A 290 -24.51 0.94 -33.37
CA GLU A 290 -24.95 -0.42 -33.74
C GLU A 290 -26.49 -0.47 -33.85
#